data_AF-A0A1H6EJ25-F1
#
_entry.id   AF-A0A1H6EJ25-F1
#
_cell.length_a   1.000
_cell.length_b   1.000
_cell.length_c   1.000
_cell.angle_alpha   90.00
_cell.angle_beta   90.00
_cell.angle_gamma   90.00
#
_symmetry.space_group_name_H-M   'P 1'
#
loop_
_entity.id
_entity.type
_entity.pdbx_description
1 polymer ?
#
loop_
_entity_poly.entity_id
_entity_poly.type
_entity_poly.pdbx_seq_one_letter_code
_entity_poly.pdbx_strand_id
1 'polypeptide(L)'
;MLLTARQAAGWMARGAEDLQLAAKELARVQAEQTCAMPWGVCPEHGNTLSSRAGISECRVCHRTWNYDRPGRPCGQPVTWRVIDRTGNETRMCDGHVLGARAAVAGATFMRLDQ
;
A
#
# COMPACT_ATOMS: atom_id res chain seq x y z
N MET A 1 36.16 27.58 -22.02
CA MET A 1 35.69 27.38 -20.62
C MET A 1 34.20 27.66 -20.42
N LEU A 2 33.62 28.77 -20.90
CA LEU A 2 32.19 29.08 -20.70
C LEU A 2 31.22 28.12 -21.43
N LEU A 3 31.55 27.70 -22.65
CA LEU A 3 30.73 26.77 -23.44
C LEU A 3 30.65 25.38 -22.79
N THR A 4 31.77 24.86 -22.28
CA THR A 4 31.85 23.58 -21.58
C THR A 4 31.07 23.60 -20.27
N ALA A 5 31.11 24.71 -19.53
CA ALA A 5 30.32 24.89 -18.30
C ALA A 5 28.80 24.89 -18.59
N ARG A 6 28.36 25.57 -19.66
CA ARG A 6 26.96 25.56 -20.10
C ARG A 6 26.49 24.17 -20.54
N GLN A 7 27.33 23.44 -21.26
CA GLN A 7 27.02 22.07 -21.67
C GLN A 7 26.88 21.15 -20.45
N ALA A 8 27.80 21.23 -19.50
CA ALA A 8 27.73 20.47 -18.25
C ALA A 8 26.44 20.79 -17.47
N ALA A 9 26.08 22.07 -17.33
CA ALA A 9 24.83 22.46 -16.67
C ALA A 9 23.59 21.90 -17.38
N GLY A 10 23.57 21.91 -18.72
CA GLY A 10 22.48 21.32 -19.50
C GLY A 10 22.37 19.80 -19.34
N TRP A 11 23.49 19.09 -19.20
CA TRP A 11 23.50 17.66 -18.90
C TRP A 11 22.97 17.36 -17.50
N MET A 12 23.37 18.14 -16.50
CA MET A 12 22.88 17.98 -15.13
C MET A 12 21.38 18.27 -15.02
N ALA A 13 20.88 19.29 -15.72
CA ALA A 13 19.46 19.62 -15.76
C ALA A 13 18.63 18.45 -16.31
N ARG A 14 19.04 17.88 -17.45
CA ARG A 14 18.38 16.69 -18.03
C ARG A 14 18.46 15.48 -17.09
N GLY A 15 19.62 15.24 -16.48
CA GLY A 15 19.76 14.15 -15.52
C GLY A 15 18.86 14.31 -14.29
N ALA A 16 18.62 15.54 -13.83
CA ALA A 16 17.69 15.81 -12.74
C ALA A 16 16.22 15.57 -13.15
N GLU A 17 15.84 15.96 -14.37
CA GLU A 17 14.51 15.69 -14.93
C GLU A 17 14.25 14.18 -15.06
N ASP A 18 15.21 13.43 -15.60
CA ASP A 18 15.14 11.97 -15.73
C ASP A 18 14.99 11.29 -14.35
N LEU A 19 15.75 11.73 -13.35
CA LEU A 19 15.65 11.21 -11.98
C LEU A 19 14.27 11.49 -11.36
N GLN A 20 13.72 12.68 -11.60
CA GLN A 20 12.41 13.05 -11.08
C GLN A 20 11.30 12.21 -11.74
N LEU A 21 11.40 11.93 -13.03
CA LEU A 21 10.47 11.05 -13.72
C LEU A 21 10.56 9.62 -13.17
N ALA A 22 11.76 9.08 -13.03
CA ALA A 22 11.98 7.75 -12.44
C ALA A 22 11.41 7.64 -11.02
N ALA A 23 11.58 8.68 -10.19
CA ALA A 23 11.03 8.71 -8.83
C ALA A 23 9.49 8.69 -8.82
N LYS A 24 8.84 9.39 -9.76
CA LYS A 24 7.37 9.36 -9.90
C LYS A 24 6.87 7.99 -10.33
N GLU A 25 7.53 7.36 -11.30
CA GLU A 25 7.15 6.01 -11.74
C GLU A 25 7.34 4.98 -10.63
N LEU A 26 8.42 5.07 -9.85
CA LEU A 26 8.62 4.22 -8.69
C LEU A 26 7.52 4.42 -7.64
N ALA A 27 7.15 5.67 -7.34
CA ALA A 27 6.06 5.97 -6.41
C ALA A 27 4.72 5.38 -6.89
N ARG A 28 4.43 5.44 -8.19
CA ARG A 28 3.23 4.83 -8.79
C ARG A 28 3.26 3.30 -8.64
N VAL A 29 4.36 2.67 -9.02
CA VAL A 29 4.56 1.22 -8.92
C VAL A 29 4.45 0.74 -7.46
N GLN A 30 4.93 1.54 -6.50
CA GLN A 30 4.83 1.22 -5.09
C GLN A 30 3.41 1.40 -4.53
N ALA A 31 2.68 2.42 -4.99
CA ALA A 31 1.27 2.61 -4.65
C ALA A 31 0.41 1.45 -5.16
N GLU A 32 0.68 0.95 -6.37
CA GLU A 32 0.00 -0.23 -6.94
C GLU A 32 0.29 -1.54 -6.20
N GLN A 33 1.40 -1.59 -5.47
CA GLN A 33 1.84 -2.71 -4.63
C GLN A 33 1.36 -2.59 -3.18
N THR A 34 0.70 -1.49 -2.80
CA THR A 34 0.21 -1.27 -1.43
C THR A 34 -1.30 -1.48 -1.36
N CYS A 35 -1.78 -2.10 -0.29
CA CYS A 35 -3.19 -2.37 -0.09
C CYS A 35 -4.04 -1.09 -0.19
N ALA A 36 -5.11 -1.14 -0.97
CA ALA A 36 -5.94 0.04 -1.29
C ALA A 36 -6.83 0.52 -0.13
N MET A 37 -6.81 -0.17 1.01
CA MET A 37 -7.77 0.08 2.09
C MET A 37 -7.35 1.28 2.94
N PRO A 38 -8.28 2.22 3.24
CA PRO A 38 -7.94 3.46 3.94
C PRO A 38 -7.72 3.29 5.45
N TRP A 39 -7.77 2.07 5.98
CA TRP A 39 -7.50 1.73 7.38
C TRP A 39 -6.54 0.56 7.50
N GLY A 40 -5.73 0.56 8.55
CA GLY A 40 -4.82 -0.54 8.89
C GLY A 40 -5.50 -1.70 9.60
N VAL A 41 -4.96 -2.90 9.40
CA VAL A 41 -5.40 -4.15 10.05
C VAL A 41 -4.21 -4.91 10.62
N CYS A 42 -4.47 -5.94 11.44
CA CYS A 42 -3.46 -6.93 11.75
C CYS A 42 -3.18 -7.74 10.48
N PRO A 43 -1.91 -7.86 10.02
CA PRO A 43 -1.60 -8.58 8.79
C PRO A 43 -2.06 -10.04 8.80
N GLU A 44 -2.06 -10.67 9.97
CA GLU A 44 -2.38 -12.09 10.15
C GLU A 44 -3.82 -12.35 10.63
N HIS A 45 -4.44 -11.36 11.29
CA HIS A 45 -5.71 -11.53 11.99
C HIS A 45 -6.78 -10.51 11.57
N GLY A 46 -6.54 -9.76 10.50
CA GLY A 46 -7.49 -8.81 9.93
C GLY A 46 -7.95 -7.71 10.89
N ASN A 47 -9.26 -7.39 10.87
CA ASN A 47 -9.86 -6.27 11.61
C ASN A 47 -10.01 -6.54 13.11
N THR A 48 -8.89 -6.79 13.78
CA THR A 48 -8.80 -7.17 15.20
C THR A 48 -8.02 -6.15 16.03
N LEU A 49 -7.69 -5.00 15.44
CA LEU A 49 -6.95 -3.95 16.14
C LEU A 49 -7.85 -3.19 17.12
N SER A 50 -7.33 -2.88 18.29
CA SER A 50 -7.82 -1.85 19.21
C SER A 50 -6.77 -0.75 19.31
N SER A 51 -7.21 0.50 19.40
CA SER A 51 -6.31 1.66 19.61
C SER A 51 -6.60 2.31 20.96
N ARG A 52 -5.55 2.55 21.75
CA ARG A 52 -5.62 3.31 23.01
C ARG A 52 -4.38 4.20 23.11
N ALA A 53 -4.60 5.49 23.40
CA ALA A 53 -3.52 6.48 23.58
C ALA A 53 -2.49 6.50 22.42
N GLY A 54 -2.97 6.35 21.17
CA GLY A 54 -2.09 6.35 19.99
C GLY A 54 -1.28 5.06 19.78
N ILE A 55 -1.50 4.02 20.58
CA ILE A 55 -0.92 2.69 20.39
C ILE A 55 -2.03 1.76 19.90
N SER A 56 -1.74 1.01 18.84
CA SER A 56 -2.62 -0.06 18.37
C SER A 56 -2.10 -1.42 18.82
N GLU A 57 -3.01 -2.31 19.18
CA GLU A 57 -2.72 -3.70 19.54
C GLU A 57 -3.70 -4.63 18.81
N CYS A 58 -3.21 -5.74 18.28
CA CYS A 58 -4.08 -6.81 17.81
C CYS A 58 -4.62 -7.62 19.00
N ARG A 59 -5.95 -7.73 19.13
CA ARG A 59 -6.59 -8.51 20.20
C ARG A 59 -6.38 -10.02 20.13
N VAL A 60 -5.75 -10.54 19.07
CA VAL A 60 -5.52 -11.98 18.85
C VAL A 60 -4.06 -12.37 19.07
N CYS A 61 -3.12 -11.72 18.36
CA CYS A 61 -1.69 -12.04 18.50
C CYS A 61 -0.91 -11.07 19.40
N HIS A 62 -1.57 -10.06 19.97
CA HIS A 62 -0.97 -9.06 20.86
C HIS A 62 0.20 -8.26 20.27
N ARG A 63 0.43 -8.34 18.94
CA ARG A 63 1.37 -7.46 18.26
C ARG A 63 0.91 -6.01 18.45
N THR A 64 1.85 -5.14 18.78
CA THR A 64 1.61 -3.72 19.01
C THR A 64 2.26 -2.86 17.92
N TRP A 65 1.69 -1.68 17.74
CA TRP A 65 2.21 -0.60 16.91
C TRP A 65 2.15 0.67 17.73
N ASN A 66 3.27 1.41 17.80
CA ASN A 66 3.40 2.66 18.55
C ASN A 66 2.75 3.87 17.85
N TYR A 67 1.76 3.62 16.99
CA TYR A 67 0.96 4.60 16.28
C TYR A 67 -0.46 4.06 16.09
N ASP A 68 -1.42 4.96 15.85
CA ASP A 68 -2.79 4.58 15.50
C ASP A 68 -2.83 3.98 14.08
N ARG A 69 -2.71 2.66 14.02
CA ARG A 69 -2.72 1.88 12.78
C ARG A 69 -4.09 1.83 12.10
N PRO A 70 -5.23 1.57 12.77
CA PRO A 70 -6.53 1.56 12.10
C PRO A 70 -6.93 2.95 11.57
N GLY A 71 -6.46 4.04 12.19
CA GLY A 71 -6.69 5.40 11.68
C GLY A 71 -5.85 5.80 10.46
N ARG A 72 -5.00 4.93 9.92
CA ARG A 72 -4.12 5.22 8.78
C ARG A 72 -4.34 4.26 7.61
N PRO A 73 -4.06 4.70 6.37
CA PRO A 73 -4.07 3.80 5.20
C PRO A 73 -3.20 2.56 5.41
N CYS A 74 -3.64 1.44 4.84
CA CYS A 74 -2.96 0.16 5.00
C CYS A 74 -1.61 0.14 4.27
N GLY A 75 -0.51 0.12 5.01
CA GLY A 75 0.84 -0.01 4.43
C GLY A 75 1.29 -1.46 4.19
N GLN A 76 0.37 -2.40 3.93
CA GLN A 76 0.74 -3.81 3.66
C GLN A 76 0.84 -4.08 2.16
N PRO A 77 1.71 -5.01 1.74
CA PRO A 77 1.81 -5.39 0.34
C PRO A 77 0.49 -6.01 -0.15
N VAL A 78 0.14 -5.72 -1.39
CA VAL A 78 -0.97 -6.38 -2.08
C VAL A 78 -0.58 -7.82 -2.37
N THR A 79 -1.47 -8.75 -2.00
CA THR A 79 -1.35 -10.18 -2.31
C THR A 79 -2.59 -10.72 -3.01
N TRP A 80 -3.68 -9.95 -3.06
CA TRP A 80 -4.96 -10.36 -3.62
C TRP A 80 -5.58 -9.32 -4.55
N ARG A 81 -6.25 -9.83 -5.56
CA ARG A 81 -7.26 -9.14 -6.37
C ARG A 81 -8.64 -9.65 -5.96
N VAL A 82 -9.49 -8.75 -5.48
CA VAL A 82 -10.86 -9.05 -5.05
C VAL A 82 -11.83 -8.38 -6.01
N ILE A 83 -12.72 -9.16 -6.62
CA ILE A 83 -13.77 -8.63 -7.50
C ILE A 83 -15.10 -8.83 -6.80
N ASP A 84 -15.82 -7.75 -6.51
CA ASP A 84 -17.14 -7.83 -5.89
C ASP A 84 -18.21 -8.30 -6.89
N ARG A 85 -19.43 -8.54 -6.40
CA ARG A 85 -20.55 -9.01 -7.23
C ARG A 85 -20.96 -8.04 -8.35
N THR A 86 -20.60 -6.77 -8.24
CA THR A 86 -20.86 -5.73 -9.24
C THR A 86 -19.70 -5.55 -10.23
N GLY A 87 -18.64 -6.34 -10.08
CA GLY A 87 -17.46 -6.30 -10.93
C GLY A 87 -16.41 -5.29 -10.49
N ASN A 88 -16.57 -4.60 -9.35
CA ASN A 88 -15.55 -3.67 -8.88
C ASN A 88 -14.35 -4.45 -8.35
N GLU A 89 -13.17 -4.06 -8.82
CA GLU A 89 -11.91 -4.63 -8.37
C GLU A 89 -11.33 -3.83 -7.21
N THR A 90 -10.81 -4.54 -6.21
CA THR A 90 -10.00 -3.97 -5.13
C THR A 90 -8.77 -4.83 -4.89
N ARG A 91 -7.61 -4.20 -4.80
CA ARG A 91 -6.34 -4.85 -4.44
C ARG A 91 -6.13 -4.84 -2.93
N MET A 92 -6.00 -6.02 -2.34
CA MET A 92 -5.98 -6.20 -0.89
C MET A 92 -4.75 -6.99 -0.42
N CYS A 93 -4.31 -6.69 0.81
CA CYS A 93 -3.36 -7.54 1.54
C CYS A 93 -4.09 -8.74 2.19
N ASP A 94 -3.32 -9.71 2.68
CA ASP A 94 -3.84 -10.89 3.36
C ASP A 94 -4.79 -10.54 4.51
N GLY A 95 -4.41 -9.60 5.38
CA GLY A 95 -5.22 -9.18 6.51
C GLY A 95 -6.59 -8.61 6.11
N HIS A 96 -6.67 -7.85 5.01
CA HIS A 96 -7.95 -7.31 4.52
C HIS A 96 -8.81 -8.37 3.85
N VAL A 97 -8.20 -9.35 3.17
CA VAL A 97 -8.95 -10.46 2.58
C VAL A 97 -9.65 -11.31 3.63
N LEU A 98 -9.08 -11.48 4.82
CA LEU A 98 -9.77 -12.17 5.93
C LEU A 98 -11.11 -11.51 6.27
N GLY A 99 -11.14 -10.17 6.37
CA GLY A 99 -12.35 -9.41 6.61
C GLY A 99 -13.31 -9.41 5.41
N ALA A 100 -12.78 -9.24 4.20
CA ALA A 100 -13.58 -9.21 2.98
C ALA A 100 -14.29 -10.53 2.71
N ARG A 101 -13.66 -11.68 2.98
CA ARG A 101 -14.30 -13.01 2.87
C ARG A 101 -15.52 -13.16 3.78
N ALA A 102 -15.47 -12.56 4.97
CA ALA A 102 -16.60 -12.60 5.91
C ALA A 102 -17.72 -11.60 5.53
N ALA A 103 -17.38 -10.48 4.90
CA ALA A 103 -18.31 -9.37 4.68
C ALA A 103 -18.90 -9.28 3.26
N VAL A 104 -18.21 -9.79 2.24
CA VAL A 104 -18.55 -9.58 0.84
C VAL A 104 -18.98 -10.89 0.19
N ALA A 105 -20.25 -11.25 0.37
CA ALA A 105 -20.82 -12.44 -0.26
C ALA A 105 -20.80 -12.32 -1.80
N GLY A 106 -20.41 -13.40 -2.47
CA GLY A 106 -20.33 -13.48 -3.92
C GLY A 106 -19.11 -12.78 -4.55
N ALA A 107 -18.15 -12.30 -3.74
CA ALA A 107 -16.88 -11.82 -4.27
C ALA A 107 -15.98 -12.97 -4.75
N THR A 108 -15.21 -12.69 -5.79
CA THR A 108 -14.14 -13.57 -6.27
C THR A 108 -12.81 -13.11 -5.68
N PHE A 109 -12.02 -14.05 -5.15
CA PHE A 109 -10.73 -13.79 -4.52
C PHE A 109 -9.63 -14.49 -5.31
N MET A 110 -8.75 -13.73 -5.94
CA MET A 110 -7.62 -14.25 -6.70
C MET A 110 -6.31 -13.83 -6.04
N ARG A 111 -5.40 -14.77 -5.83
CA ARG A 111 -4.05 -14.49 -5.36
C ARG A 111 -3.22 -13.93 -6.51
N LEU A 112 -2.34 -12.96 -6.23
CA LEU A 112 -1.49 -12.30 -7.23
C LEU A 112 -0.05 -12.82 -7.26
N ASP A 113 0.36 -13.57 -6.24
CA ASP A 113 1.69 -14.19 -6.09
C ASP A 113 1.71 -15.66 -6.57
N GLN A 114 0.68 -16.09 -7.29
CA GLN A 114 0.52 -17.44 -7.84
C GLN A 114 0.42 -17.43 -9.36
#